data_AF-A0A238V0M0-F1
#
_entry.id   AF-A0A238V0M0-F1
#
_cell.length_a   1.000
_cell.length_b   1.000
_cell.length_c   1.000
_cell.angle_alpha   90.00
_cell.angle_beta   90.00
_cell.angle_gamma   90.00
#
_symmetry.space_group_name_H-M   'P 1'
#
loop_
_entity.id
_entity.type
_entity.pdbx_description
1 polymer ?
#
loop_
_entity_poly.entity_id
_entity_poly.type
_entity_poly.pdbx_seq_one_letter_code
_entity_poly.pdbx_strand_id
1 'polypeptide(L)'
;MKTASPARAAAAAVAVAGLLSLAAAMPGAAAQPGSAPRSAKAPVSQIEIVVGPQSGRGQLSQATCPASKRVLNGGFESTGFSQSGSGDPYDGVTANGPTLDGRGWVARLLTGTIRARAVCVPESQAPQARGGPESTPHGESAALCPGGTKAIAGGYVAKTWPKNNYGESLDDVFTNAPRGDGGGWSAKLFNGKVEARALCS
;
A
#
# COMPACT_ATOMS: atom_id res chain seq x y z
N MET A 1 -4.17 50.29 -8.68
CA MET A 1 -5.54 50.83 -8.80
C MET A 1 -6.46 50.00 -7.92
N LYS A 2 -7.16 50.65 -6.98
CA LYS A 2 -8.18 50.10 -6.09
C LYS A 2 -9.53 50.09 -6.80
N THR A 3 -10.33 49.04 -6.65
CA THR A 3 -11.81 49.03 -6.65
C THR A 3 -12.25 47.68 -6.04
N ALA A 4 -12.58 47.60 -4.75
CA ALA A 4 -13.88 47.90 -4.12
C ALA A 4 -15.06 47.05 -4.64
N SER A 5 -15.51 46.09 -3.82
CA SER A 5 -16.88 45.54 -3.86
C SER A 5 -17.91 46.58 -3.43
N PRO A 6 -19.19 46.40 -3.78
CA PRO A 6 -20.15 46.08 -2.70
C PRO A 6 -21.32 45.14 -3.06
N ALA A 7 -21.69 44.37 -2.04
CA ALA A 7 -23.00 43.98 -1.51
C ALA A 7 -24.30 44.16 -2.33
N ARG A 8 -25.20 43.16 -2.18
CA ARG A 8 -26.61 43.20 -1.71
C ARG A 8 -27.32 41.90 -2.14
N ALA A 9 -28.34 41.33 -1.50
CA ALA A 9 -28.99 41.46 -0.19
C ALA A 9 -30.13 40.41 -0.15
N ALA A 10 -30.45 39.90 1.06
CA ALA A 10 -31.78 39.48 1.57
C ALA A 10 -32.55 38.34 0.83
N ALA A 11 -33.48 37.57 1.40
CA ALA A 11 -34.18 37.49 2.68
C ALA A 11 -34.71 36.03 2.82
N ALA A 12 -34.64 35.38 4.00
CA ALA A 12 -35.70 35.24 5.01
C ALA A 12 -36.88 34.30 4.63
N ALA A 13 -37.07 33.24 5.43
CA ALA A 13 -38.33 32.66 5.96
C ALA A 13 -38.22 31.12 6.07
N VAL A 14 -38.82 30.36 6.99
CA VAL A 14 -39.60 30.55 8.23
C VAL A 14 -39.54 29.19 8.96
N ALA A 15 -39.60 29.23 10.29
CA ALA A 15 -39.58 28.11 11.22
C ALA A 15 -40.80 27.17 11.14
N VAL A 16 -40.63 25.90 11.55
CA VAL A 16 -41.68 25.12 12.22
C VAL A 16 -41.06 24.27 13.34
N ALA A 17 -41.57 24.50 14.55
CA ALA A 17 -41.33 23.71 15.76
C ALA A 17 -42.12 22.39 15.73
N GLY A 18 -41.56 21.32 16.27
CA GLY A 18 -42.20 20.01 16.36
C GLY A 18 -41.71 19.19 17.54
N LEU A 19 -42.28 19.50 18.71
CA LEU A 19 -42.61 18.66 19.86
C LEU A 19 -41.82 17.37 20.20
N LEU A 20 -41.31 17.42 21.43
CA LEU A 20 -41.03 16.35 22.39
C LEU A 20 -41.76 15.01 22.17
N SER A 21 -41.00 13.92 22.35
CA SER A 21 -41.48 12.70 22.98
C SER A 21 -40.39 12.11 23.87
N LEU A 22 -40.61 12.21 25.19
CA LEU A 22 -39.93 11.40 26.18
C LEU A 22 -40.41 9.96 26.02
N ALA A 23 -39.49 9.02 25.81
CA ALA A 23 -39.75 7.60 25.99
C ALA A 23 -38.77 7.06 27.05
N ALA A 24 -39.37 6.44 28.06
CA ALA A 24 -38.77 6.00 29.30
C ALA A 24 -37.65 4.96 29.12
N ALA A 25 -36.67 5.05 30.02
CA ALA A 25 -35.64 4.07 30.23
C ALA A 25 -36.23 2.70 30.61
N MET A 26 -35.79 1.65 29.93
CA MET A 26 -35.75 0.30 30.48
C MET A 26 -34.28 -0.12 30.67
N PRO A 27 -33.84 -0.50 31.88
CA PRO A 27 -32.57 -1.17 32.08
C PRO A 27 -32.71 -2.63 31.62
N GLY A 28 -32.59 -2.85 30.31
CA GLY A 28 -32.42 -4.18 29.73
C GLY A 28 -30.98 -4.65 29.96
N ALA A 29 -30.84 -5.76 30.67
CA ALA A 29 -29.59 -6.39 31.05
C ALA A 29 -28.57 -6.45 29.91
N ALA A 30 -27.34 -6.03 30.24
CA ALA A 30 -26.17 -6.09 29.40
C ALA A 30 -25.88 -7.53 28.93
N ALA A 31 -26.17 -7.83 27.67
CA ALA A 31 -25.44 -8.87 26.96
C ALA A 31 -24.07 -8.27 26.61
N GLN A 32 -23.06 -8.57 27.43
CA GLN A 32 -21.68 -8.29 27.07
C GLN A 32 -21.39 -8.97 25.72
N PRO A 33 -21.03 -8.24 24.66
CA PRO A 33 -20.51 -8.89 23.46
C PRO A 33 -19.27 -9.68 23.90
N GLY A 34 -19.37 -11.00 23.79
CA GLY A 34 -18.28 -11.92 24.04
C GLY A 34 -17.05 -11.40 23.34
N SER A 35 -16.00 -11.15 24.11
CA SER A 35 -14.73 -10.65 23.61
C SER A 35 -14.25 -11.66 22.57
N ALA A 36 -14.37 -11.32 21.29
CA ALA A 36 -13.71 -12.09 20.24
C ALA A 36 -12.25 -12.28 20.67
N PRO A 37 -11.67 -13.48 20.52
CA PRO A 37 -10.31 -13.75 20.93
C PRO A 37 -9.42 -12.69 20.29
N ARG A 38 -8.81 -11.86 21.15
CA ARG A 38 -7.83 -10.85 20.75
C ARG A 38 -6.73 -11.64 20.03
N SER A 39 -6.61 -11.44 18.71
CA SER A 39 -5.52 -12.04 17.94
C SER A 39 -4.23 -11.75 18.69
N ALA A 40 -3.62 -12.81 19.22
CA ALA A 40 -2.45 -12.67 20.06
C ALA A 40 -1.36 -12.02 19.21
N LYS A 41 -0.92 -10.81 19.60
CA LYS A 41 0.25 -10.18 18.99
C LYS A 41 1.37 -11.21 18.97
N ALA A 42 1.90 -11.49 17.78
CA ALA A 42 3.13 -12.23 17.60
C ALA A 42 4.15 -11.78 18.65
N PRO A 43 4.68 -12.68 19.50
CA PRO A 43 5.79 -12.30 20.35
C PRO A 43 6.94 -11.86 19.42
N VAL A 44 7.43 -10.65 19.63
CA VAL A 44 8.49 -10.00 18.84
C VAL A 44 9.74 -10.89 18.71
N SER A 45 9.90 -11.88 19.61
CA SER A 45 10.98 -12.87 19.64
C SER A 45 11.02 -13.84 18.45
N GLN A 46 10.01 -13.88 17.56
CA GLN A 46 10.01 -14.80 16.40
C GLN A 46 10.18 -14.10 15.03
N ILE A 47 10.39 -12.79 15.04
CA ILE A 47 10.65 -12.00 13.84
C ILE A 47 12.07 -12.30 13.32
N GLU A 48 12.20 -12.43 12.01
CA GLU A 48 13.50 -12.53 11.34
C GLU A 48 13.55 -11.59 10.14
N ILE A 49 14.69 -10.92 9.98
CA ILE A 49 14.92 -10.02 8.85
C ILE A 49 15.78 -10.75 7.83
N VAL A 50 15.26 -10.91 6.62
CA VAL A 50 15.99 -11.49 5.50
C VAL A 50 16.38 -10.40 4.52
N VAL A 51 17.63 -10.45 4.04
CA VAL A 51 18.13 -9.60 2.96
C VAL A 51 18.31 -10.46 1.72
N GLY A 52 17.70 -10.04 0.60
CA GLY A 52 17.86 -10.70 -0.69
C GLY A 52 19.24 -10.43 -1.29
N PRO A 53 19.66 -11.24 -2.27
CA PRO A 53 20.90 -10.98 -3.00
C PRO A 53 20.82 -9.62 -3.71
N GLN A 54 21.98 -8.99 -3.92
CA GLN A 54 22.06 -7.81 -4.77
C GLN A 54 21.62 -8.16 -6.19
N SER A 55 20.76 -7.33 -6.77
CA SER A 55 20.35 -7.51 -8.15
C SER A 55 21.46 -7.11 -9.13
N GLY A 56 21.38 -7.66 -10.35
CA GLY A 56 21.97 -7.02 -11.52
C GLY A 56 21.25 -5.71 -11.87
N ARG A 57 21.82 -4.95 -12.82
CA ARG A 57 21.23 -3.69 -13.30
C ARG A 57 19.83 -3.91 -13.89
N GLY A 58 18.83 -3.20 -13.37
CA GLY A 58 17.43 -3.33 -13.76
C GLY A 58 16.79 -4.68 -13.42
N GLN A 59 17.49 -5.55 -12.69
CA GLN A 59 17.00 -6.88 -12.34
C GLN A 59 16.28 -6.88 -11.00
N LEU A 60 15.43 -7.88 -10.80
CA LEU A 60 14.72 -8.09 -9.54
C LEU A 60 15.70 -8.57 -8.45
N SER A 61 15.55 -8.04 -7.24
CA SER A 61 16.04 -8.67 -6.01
C SER A 61 14.85 -9.25 -5.24
N GLN A 62 15.04 -10.41 -4.62
CA GLN A 62 14.02 -11.05 -3.80
C GLN A 62 14.60 -11.50 -2.46
N ALA A 63 14.00 -11.03 -1.36
CA ALA A 63 14.25 -11.54 -0.02
C ALA A 63 13.22 -12.64 0.28
N THR A 64 13.68 -13.87 0.47
CA THR A 64 12.82 -15.04 0.68
C THR A 64 12.84 -15.48 2.13
N CYS A 65 11.68 -15.52 2.77
CA CYS A 65 11.52 -16.03 4.12
C CYS A 65 11.85 -17.53 4.20
N PRO A 66 12.41 -18.00 5.34
CA PRO A 66 12.63 -19.42 5.59
C PRO A 66 11.33 -20.24 5.50
N ALA A 67 11.45 -21.57 5.32
CA ALA A 67 10.32 -22.44 5.00
C ALA A 67 9.11 -22.35 5.97
N SER A 68 9.35 -22.19 7.28
CA SER A 68 8.33 -22.07 8.32
C SER A 68 7.82 -20.65 8.57
N LYS A 69 8.26 -19.69 7.75
CA LYS A 69 7.94 -18.28 7.87
C LYS A 69 7.32 -17.74 6.59
N ARG A 70 6.61 -16.62 6.74
CA ARG A 70 6.02 -15.85 5.65
C ARG A 70 6.24 -14.36 5.93
N VAL A 71 6.09 -13.56 4.88
CA VAL A 71 6.37 -12.12 4.93
C VAL A 71 5.26 -11.39 5.68
N LEU A 72 5.65 -10.57 6.65
CA LEU A 72 4.79 -9.61 7.33
C LEU A 72 4.86 -8.23 6.67
N ASN A 73 6.07 -7.84 6.24
CA ASN A 73 6.35 -6.57 5.58
C ASN A 73 7.70 -6.66 4.87
N GLY A 74 8.12 -5.61 4.17
CA GLY A 74 9.43 -5.54 3.58
C GLY A 74 9.74 -4.17 3.02
N GLY A 75 10.79 -4.12 2.22
CA GLY A 75 11.27 -2.92 1.57
C GLY A 75 12.52 -3.22 0.77
N PHE A 76 13.36 -2.21 0.61
CA PHE A 76 14.56 -2.34 -0.18
C PHE A 76 15.66 -1.38 0.25
N GLU A 77 16.85 -1.66 -0.25
CA GLU A 77 18.02 -0.80 -0.22
C GLU A 77 18.51 -0.66 -1.67
N SER A 78 18.53 0.56 -2.19
CA SER A 78 19.17 0.83 -3.47
C SER A 78 20.69 0.84 -3.27
N THR A 79 21.41 0.00 -4.03
CA THR A 79 22.87 -0.14 -3.94
C THR A 79 23.60 0.56 -5.09
N GLY A 80 22.86 1.06 -6.07
CA GLY A 80 23.38 1.92 -7.13
C GLY A 80 22.24 2.40 -8.03
N PHE A 81 22.28 3.67 -8.41
CA PHE A 81 21.27 4.31 -9.25
C PHE A 81 21.83 4.57 -10.65
N SER A 82 20.96 4.70 -11.64
CA SER A 82 21.32 5.48 -12.82
C SER A 82 21.47 6.96 -12.47
N GLN A 83 22.41 7.63 -13.12
CA GLN A 83 22.67 9.04 -12.97
C GLN A 83 22.66 9.72 -14.34
N SER A 84 22.24 10.97 -14.39
CA SER A 84 22.43 11.85 -15.55
C SER A 84 23.92 12.13 -15.78
N GLY A 85 24.25 12.78 -16.91
CA GLY A 85 25.61 13.26 -17.17
C GLY A 85 26.13 14.28 -16.14
N SER A 86 25.23 14.97 -15.42
CA SER A 86 25.57 15.89 -14.31
C SER A 86 25.69 15.18 -12.95
N GLY A 87 25.41 13.88 -12.87
CA GLY A 87 25.48 13.08 -11.65
C GLY A 87 24.16 12.99 -10.85
N ASP A 88 23.08 13.61 -11.33
CA ASP A 88 21.78 13.58 -10.65
C ASP A 88 21.15 12.19 -10.75
N PRO A 89 20.62 11.64 -9.64
CA PRO A 89 19.99 10.34 -9.67
C PRO A 89 18.75 10.38 -10.55
N TYR A 90 18.67 9.41 -11.45
CA TYR A 90 17.60 9.31 -12.41
C TYR A 90 17.25 7.82 -12.58
N ASP A 91 16.43 7.32 -11.67
CA ASP A 91 16.01 5.92 -11.59
C ASP A 91 14.65 5.83 -10.91
N GLY A 92 13.90 4.78 -11.21
CA GLY A 92 12.57 4.55 -10.65
C GLY A 92 12.51 3.21 -9.96
N VAL A 93 11.87 3.13 -8.80
CA VAL A 93 11.52 1.84 -8.21
C VAL A 93 10.36 1.27 -9.01
N THR A 94 10.59 0.17 -9.71
CA THR A 94 9.58 -0.47 -10.59
C THR A 94 8.93 -1.68 -9.94
N ALA A 95 9.41 -2.10 -8.78
CA ALA A 95 8.75 -3.08 -7.93
C ALA A 95 9.16 -2.82 -6.48
N ASN A 96 8.19 -2.88 -5.59
CA ASN A 96 8.38 -2.90 -4.14
C ASN A 96 7.12 -3.48 -3.52
N GLY A 97 7.14 -4.76 -3.16
CA GLY A 97 5.95 -5.42 -2.63
C GLY A 97 6.17 -6.88 -2.24
N PRO A 98 5.18 -7.50 -1.57
CA PRO A 98 5.25 -8.92 -1.21
C PRO A 98 5.23 -9.81 -2.45
N THR A 99 5.71 -11.04 -2.34
CA THR A 99 5.41 -12.09 -3.32
C THR A 99 3.97 -12.57 -3.14
N LEU A 100 3.33 -13.04 -4.22
CA LEU A 100 1.92 -13.46 -4.18
C LEU A 100 1.70 -14.74 -3.36
N ASP A 101 2.74 -15.54 -3.16
CA ASP A 101 2.74 -16.72 -2.28
C ASP A 101 3.05 -16.37 -0.81
N GLY A 102 3.26 -15.08 -0.49
CA GLY A 102 3.60 -14.61 0.85
C GLY A 102 4.98 -15.08 1.34
N ARG A 103 5.82 -15.65 0.48
CA ARG A 103 7.13 -16.19 0.87
C ARG A 103 8.24 -15.15 0.92
N GLY A 104 7.99 -13.90 0.54
CA GLY A 104 9.06 -12.92 0.53
C GLY A 104 8.64 -11.53 0.08
N TRP A 105 9.66 -10.71 -0.16
CA TRP A 105 9.52 -9.36 -0.66
C TRP A 105 10.39 -9.17 -1.90
N VAL A 106 9.87 -8.48 -2.91
CA VAL A 106 10.57 -8.18 -4.15
C VAL A 106 10.81 -6.69 -4.29
N ALA A 107 11.95 -6.36 -4.89
CA ALA A 107 12.32 -4.99 -5.21
C ALA A 107 13.06 -4.91 -6.54
N ARG A 108 12.85 -3.85 -7.32
CA ARG A 108 13.53 -3.63 -8.61
C ARG A 108 13.67 -2.14 -8.88
N LEU A 109 14.86 -1.72 -9.29
CA LEU A 109 15.08 -0.41 -9.92
C LEU A 109 14.93 -0.52 -11.43
N LEU A 110 14.64 0.59 -12.11
CA LEU A 110 14.46 0.66 -13.55
C LEU A 110 15.74 0.28 -14.30
N THR A 111 16.88 0.70 -13.77
CA THR A 111 18.21 0.49 -14.37
C THR A 111 19.30 0.21 -13.32
N GLY A 112 19.14 0.71 -12.10
CA GLY A 112 20.08 0.53 -10.99
C GLY A 112 20.15 -0.88 -10.42
N THR A 113 20.83 -1.00 -9.29
CA THR A 113 20.96 -2.25 -8.51
C THR A 113 20.33 -2.07 -7.14
N ILE A 114 19.70 -3.11 -6.62
CA ILE A 114 18.87 -3.05 -5.42
C ILE A 114 18.98 -4.35 -4.62
N ARG A 115 18.73 -4.28 -3.31
CA ARG A 115 18.51 -5.43 -2.43
C ARG A 115 17.12 -5.35 -1.82
N ALA A 116 16.32 -6.38 -2.00
CA ALA A 116 15.06 -6.53 -1.28
C ALA A 116 15.34 -6.90 0.18
N ARG A 117 14.42 -6.52 1.08
CA ARG A 117 14.43 -6.87 2.50
C ARG A 117 13.05 -7.34 2.90
N ALA A 118 12.96 -8.38 3.72
CA ALA A 118 11.71 -8.92 4.21
C ALA A 118 11.74 -9.05 5.73
N VAL A 119 10.61 -8.72 6.36
CA VAL A 119 10.30 -9.03 7.74
C VAL A 119 9.49 -10.32 7.73
N CYS A 120 10.05 -11.39 8.29
CA CYS A 120 9.47 -12.73 8.26
C CYS A 120 8.97 -13.13 9.65
N VAL A 121 7.77 -13.67 9.71
CA VAL A 121 7.11 -14.17 10.93
C VAL A 121 6.68 -15.62 10.74
N PRO A 122 6.44 -16.40 11.83
CA PRO A 122 5.87 -17.73 11.72
C PRO A 122 4.61 -17.73 10.86
N GLU A 123 4.44 -18.77 10.04
CA GLU A 123 3.31 -18.87 9.09
C GLU A 123 1.94 -18.71 9.76
N SER A 124 1.76 -19.20 10.99
CA SER A 124 0.52 -19.04 11.77
C SER A 124 0.18 -17.60 12.18
N GLN A 125 1.12 -16.67 12.01
CA GLN A 125 0.98 -15.25 12.37
C GLN A 125 1.05 -14.33 11.14
N ALA A 126 1.27 -14.91 9.95
CA ALA A 126 1.54 -14.13 8.77
C ALA A 126 0.24 -13.69 8.07
N PRO A 127 0.22 -12.48 7.50
CA PRO A 127 -0.88 -12.04 6.66
C PRO A 127 -0.99 -12.86 5.37
N GLN A 128 -2.18 -12.89 4.80
CA GLN A 128 -2.42 -13.47 3.48
C GLN A 128 -2.01 -12.50 2.38
N ALA A 129 -1.16 -12.95 1.45
CA ALA A 129 -0.79 -12.16 0.28
C ALA A 129 -1.91 -12.18 -0.77
N ARG A 130 -2.21 -11.01 -1.36
CA ARG A 130 -3.22 -10.83 -2.41
C ARG A 130 -2.66 -9.96 -3.54
N GLY A 131 -3.02 -10.31 -4.77
CA GLY A 131 -2.75 -9.51 -5.97
C GLY A 131 -4.02 -8.87 -6.52
N GLY A 132 -3.88 -7.66 -7.04
CA GLY A 132 -4.91 -7.01 -7.86
C GLY A 132 -4.77 -7.38 -9.34
N PRO A 133 -5.77 -7.08 -10.18
CA PRO A 133 -5.60 -7.14 -11.63
C PRO A 133 -4.56 -6.11 -12.10
N GLU A 134 -3.88 -6.38 -13.23
CA GLU A 134 -3.09 -5.37 -13.92
C GLU A 134 -3.99 -4.18 -14.32
N SER A 135 -3.51 -2.96 -14.08
CA SER A 135 -4.21 -1.74 -14.49
C SER A 135 -4.09 -1.50 -16.00
N THR A 136 -5.00 -0.70 -16.54
CA THR A 136 -4.74 0.01 -17.80
C THR A 136 -3.61 1.06 -17.60
N PRO A 137 -3.02 1.60 -18.69
CA PRO A 137 -2.14 2.77 -18.57
C PRO A 137 -2.84 3.91 -17.83
N HIS A 138 -2.12 4.62 -16.95
CA HIS A 138 -2.64 5.64 -16.02
C HIS A 138 -3.74 5.16 -15.05
N GLY A 139 -4.10 3.88 -15.11
CA GLY A 139 -5.15 3.26 -14.32
C GLY A 139 -4.65 2.90 -12.93
N GLU A 140 -5.59 2.75 -12.00
CA GLU A 140 -5.32 2.24 -10.67
C GLU A 140 -5.53 0.71 -10.64
N SER A 141 -4.63 0.00 -9.98
CA SER A 141 -4.79 -1.40 -9.59
C SER A 141 -5.11 -1.48 -8.09
N ALA A 142 -6.00 -2.41 -7.72
CA ALA A 142 -6.37 -2.64 -6.33
C ALA A 142 -6.27 -4.13 -5.98
N ALA A 143 -5.45 -4.45 -4.98
CA ALA A 143 -5.42 -5.76 -4.34
C ALA A 143 -6.39 -5.78 -3.17
N LEU A 144 -7.49 -6.51 -3.29
CA LEU A 144 -8.55 -6.55 -2.29
C LEU A 144 -8.32 -7.66 -1.26
N CYS A 145 -8.49 -7.30 0.00
CA CYS A 145 -8.47 -8.23 1.12
C CYS A 145 -9.83 -8.96 1.27
N PRO A 146 -9.85 -10.21 1.78
CA PRO A 146 -11.09 -10.91 2.10
C PRO A 146 -12.00 -10.11 3.05
N GLY A 147 -13.31 -10.37 3.00
CA GLY A 147 -14.27 -9.75 3.91
C GLY A 147 -13.87 -9.92 5.38
N GLY A 148 -13.97 -8.84 6.16
CA GLY A 148 -13.59 -8.83 7.59
C GLY A 148 -12.11 -8.63 7.87
N THR A 149 -11.25 -8.58 6.85
CA THR A 149 -9.79 -8.36 6.99
C THR A 149 -9.39 -6.97 6.50
N LYS A 150 -8.19 -6.51 6.89
CA LYS A 150 -7.64 -5.21 6.47
C LYS A 150 -6.23 -5.38 5.90
N ALA A 151 -5.85 -4.49 5.00
CA ALA A 151 -4.47 -4.41 4.53
C ALA A 151 -3.59 -3.86 5.67
N ILE A 152 -2.58 -4.63 6.07
CA ILE A 152 -1.60 -4.23 7.08
C ILE A 152 -0.27 -3.81 6.47
N ALA A 153 -0.03 -4.22 5.23
CA ALA A 153 1.09 -3.82 4.39
C ALA A 153 0.73 -4.10 2.92
N GLY A 154 1.57 -3.64 2.01
CA GLY A 154 1.37 -3.88 0.59
C GLY A 154 2.42 -3.18 -0.25
N GLY A 155 2.21 -3.20 -1.54
CA GLY A 155 3.16 -2.68 -2.50
C GLY A 155 2.65 -2.83 -3.92
N TYR A 156 3.58 -2.83 -4.86
CA TYR A 156 3.25 -2.90 -6.28
C TYR A 156 4.37 -3.54 -7.10
N VAL A 157 3.98 -3.96 -8.31
CA VAL A 157 4.91 -4.32 -9.38
C VAL A 157 4.46 -3.62 -10.66
N ALA A 158 5.33 -2.76 -11.21
CA ALA A 158 5.12 -2.17 -12.52
C ALA A 158 5.13 -3.26 -13.60
N LYS A 159 4.13 -3.22 -14.46
CA LYS A 159 3.97 -4.10 -15.63
C LYS A 159 4.49 -3.44 -16.89
N THR A 160 4.34 -2.12 -16.97
CA THR A 160 5.03 -1.28 -17.95
C THR A 160 5.56 -0.03 -17.25
N TRP A 161 6.65 0.52 -17.77
CA TRP A 161 7.28 1.74 -17.25
C TRP A 161 7.86 2.54 -18.43
N PRO A 162 7.17 3.59 -18.90
CA PRO A 162 7.63 4.42 -20.01
C PRO A 162 9.02 5.04 -19.77
N LYS A 163 9.82 5.09 -20.84
CA LYS A 163 11.13 5.72 -20.88
C LYS A 163 11.23 6.65 -22.09
N ASN A 164 12.07 7.66 -22.03
CA ASN A 164 12.47 8.41 -23.22
C ASN A 164 13.53 7.64 -24.03
N ASN A 165 13.98 8.24 -25.14
CA ASN A 165 14.96 7.62 -26.04
C ASN A 165 16.37 7.46 -25.44
N TYR A 166 16.66 8.09 -24.30
CA TYR A 166 17.90 7.97 -23.55
C TYR A 166 17.80 6.93 -22.41
N GLY A 167 16.66 6.23 -22.30
CA GLY A 167 16.42 5.23 -21.27
C GLY A 167 15.92 5.83 -19.95
N GLU A 168 15.55 7.10 -19.96
CA GLU A 168 15.14 7.85 -18.79
C GLU A 168 13.62 7.67 -18.48
N SER A 169 13.25 7.16 -17.30
CA SER A 169 11.96 7.19 -16.59
C SER A 169 11.00 8.37 -16.87
N LEU A 170 10.05 8.18 -17.77
CA LEU A 170 8.94 9.13 -17.97
C LEU A 170 7.73 8.78 -17.08
N ASP A 171 7.97 8.16 -15.94
CA ASP A 171 6.94 7.62 -15.07
C ASP A 171 7.36 7.73 -13.61
N ASP A 172 6.37 7.67 -12.73
CA ASP A 172 6.57 7.66 -11.29
C ASP A 172 5.37 6.99 -10.59
N VAL A 173 5.56 6.65 -9.33
CA VAL A 173 4.51 6.11 -8.47
C VAL A 173 3.59 7.24 -8.04
N PHE A 174 2.38 7.25 -8.58
CA PHE A 174 1.34 8.19 -8.20
C PHE A 174 0.62 7.77 -6.91
N THR A 175 0.36 6.46 -6.78
CA THR A 175 -0.25 5.86 -5.58
C THR A 175 0.47 4.56 -5.24
N ASN A 176 0.78 4.38 -3.96
CA ASN A 176 1.19 3.11 -3.38
C ASN A 176 0.83 3.14 -1.88
N ALA A 177 -0.41 2.80 -1.56
CA ALA A 177 -0.98 3.04 -0.25
C ALA A 177 -2.12 2.06 0.09
N PRO A 178 -2.45 1.86 1.38
CA PRO A 178 -3.69 1.21 1.73
C PRO A 178 -4.87 2.03 1.18
N ARG A 179 -5.93 1.34 0.76
CA ARG A 179 -7.19 1.99 0.37
C ARG A 179 -7.77 2.75 1.56
N GLY A 180 -8.54 3.81 1.30
CA GLY A 180 -9.17 4.62 2.35
C GLY A 180 -10.14 3.84 3.25
N ASP A 181 -10.74 2.76 2.74
CA ASP A 181 -11.57 1.82 3.50
C ASP A 181 -10.75 0.77 4.28
N GLY A 182 -9.43 0.73 4.09
CA GLY A 182 -8.49 -0.26 4.62
C GLY A 182 -8.68 -1.68 4.07
N GLY A 183 -9.63 -1.90 3.15
CA GLY A 183 -10.00 -3.21 2.61
C GLY A 183 -9.05 -3.76 1.56
N GLY A 184 -7.89 -3.14 1.37
CA GLY A 184 -6.91 -3.55 0.37
C GLY A 184 -5.79 -2.54 0.19
N TRP A 185 -4.97 -2.78 -0.83
CA TRP A 185 -3.88 -1.90 -1.24
C TRP A 185 -4.13 -1.38 -2.65
N SER A 186 -3.83 -0.10 -2.86
CA SER A 186 -3.98 0.59 -4.14
C SER A 186 -2.60 0.97 -4.68
N ALA A 187 -2.41 0.77 -5.99
CA ALA A 187 -1.23 1.19 -6.71
C ALA A 187 -1.61 1.84 -8.04
N LYS A 188 -0.93 2.94 -8.36
CA LYS A 188 -1.08 3.66 -9.63
C LYS A 188 0.26 4.25 -10.04
N LEU A 189 0.60 4.10 -11.31
CA LEU A 189 1.72 4.83 -11.93
C LEU A 189 1.18 6.05 -12.68
N PHE A 190 2.03 7.06 -12.87
CA PHE A 190 1.67 8.27 -13.60
C PHE A 190 1.25 7.95 -15.04
N ASN A 191 2.02 7.10 -15.73
CA ASN A 191 1.78 6.68 -17.12
C ASN A 191 1.64 5.17 -17.30
N GLY A 192 2.45 4.37 -16.60
CA GLY A 192 2.56 2.94 -16.80
C GLY A 192 1.35 2.13 -16.33
N LYS A 193 1.50 0.82 -16.45
CA LYS A 193 0.59 -0.18 -15.90
C LYS A 193 1.18 -0.80 -14.65
N VAL A 194 0.32 -1.17 -13.70
CA VAL A 194 0.76 -1.67 -12.40
C VAL A 194 -0.14 -2.78 -11.88
N GLU A 195 0.44 -3.68 -11.09
CA GLU A 195 -0.26 -4.64 -10.24
C GLU A 195 -0.05 -4.25 -8.79
N ALA A 196 -1.13 -3.93 -8.08
CA ALA A 196 -1.11 -3.75 -6.64
C ALA A 196 -0.98 -5.10 -5.93
N ARG A 197 -0.34 -5.08 -4.75
CA ARG A 197 -0.22 -6.24 -3.87
C ARG A 197 -0.53 -5.84 -2.44
N ALA A 198 -1.24 -6.70 -1.72
CA ALA A 198 -1.62 -6.49 -0.33
C ALA A 198 -1.18 -7.66 0.55
N LEU A 199 -0.91 -7.36 1.81
CA LEU A 199 -0.82 -8.31 2.91
C LEU A 199 -2.01 -8.05 3.84
N CYS A 200 -2.91 -9.03 3.93
CA CYS A 200 -4.18 -8.92 4.62
C CYS A 200 -4.15 -9.68 5.96
N SER A 201 -4.60 -9.04 7.04
CA SER A 201 -4.66 -9.60 8.40
C SER A 201 -5.56 -10.81 8.55
#